data_AF-N9RQP9-F1
#
_entry.id   AF-N9RQP9-F1
#
_cell.length_a   1.000
_cell.length_b   1.000
_cell.length_c   1.000
_cell.angle_alpha   90.00
_cell.angle_beta   90.00
_cell.angle_gamma   90.00
#
_symmetry.space_group_name_H-M   'P 1'
#
loop_
_entity.id
_entity.type
_entity.pdbx_description
1 polymer ?
#
loop_
_entity_poly.entity_id
_entity_poly.type
_entity_poly.pdbx_seq_one_letter_code
_entity_poly.pdbx_strand_id
1 'polypeptide(L)'
;MNSLTQISVPFHGANLLIVEYNGQPYTPMKPIVDGMGLDWKSQFVKLKDRFDSTMVEITTVANDGKERLMICLPVRKLAAWLYSIHANKVKAELRDKVITYQNECDDVLWDYWTRGQTSNQKYLDTRIKINNRQIAELKAIVDRRCEGSVKKRTEMWHRHHQHFKVSSYKDLLAIHFNDSVTFLETMKLRSLEEEANIRNLALHMVWLNQWWSEFGIAMQQLNPKMSYGIHDHFKSGAYEARLLLGERNYSSLFQIAQTHDWQNENLDLQGLMNRLMNMDRNYSNFLSLNYIDK
;
A
#
# COMPACT_ATOMS: atom_id res chain seq x y z
N MET A 1 -22.85 -25.27 -30.73
CA MET A 1 -21.42 -25.49 -31.04
C MET A 1 -20.62 -24.75 -29.99
N ASN A 2 -19.99 -25.46 -29.05
CA ASN A 2 -19.05 -24.83 -28.12
C ASN A 2 -17.80 -24.45 -28.92
N SER A 3 -17.57 -23.15 -29.09
CA SER A 3 -16.31 -22.65 -29.66
C SER A 3 -15.19 -23.00 -28.66
N LEU A 4 -14.29 -23.89 -29.03
CA LEU A 4 -13.11 -24.23 -28.22
C LEU A 4 -12.10 -23.09 -28.36
N THR A 5 -11.77 -22.44 -27.25
CA THR A 5 -10.72 -21.42 -27.18
C THR A 5 -9.35 -22.10 -27.23
N GLN A 6 -8.61 -21.87 -28.30
CA GLN A 6 -7.26 -22.38 -28.51
C GLN A 6 -6.24 -21.25 -28.32
N ILE A 7 -5.27 -21.44 -27.44
CA ILE A 7 -4.24 -20.45 -27.11
C ILE A 7 -2.86 -21.09 -27.25
N SER A 8 -1.92 -20.35 -27.83
CA SER A 8 -0.51 -20.73 -27.92
C SER A 8 0.26 -20.03 -26.81
N VAL A 9 0.92 -20.78 -25.94
CA VAL A 9 1.68 -20.27 -24.79
C VAL A 9 3.17 -20.47 -25.03
N PRO A 10 4.00 -19.42 -24.99
CA PRO A 10 5.45 -19.57 -25.04
C PRO A 10 5.96 -20.42 -23.87
N PHE A 11 6.81 -21.39 -24.17
CA PHE A 11 7.31 -22.39 -23.23
C PHE A 11 8.75 -22.78 -23.59
N HIS A 12 9.75 -22.22 -22.88
CA HIS A 12 11.17 -22.55 -23.08
C HIS A 12 11.67 -22.48 -24.55
N GLY A 13 11.17 -21.48 -25.28
CA GLY A 13 11.47 -21.27 -26.70
C GLY A 13 10.67 -22.15 -27.67
N ALA A 14 9.69 -22.90 -27.18
CA ALA A 14 8.67 -23.57 -27.96
C ALA A 14 7.28 -22.96 -27.68
N ASN A 15 6.27 -23.35 -28.45
CA ASN A 15 4.89 -22.94 -28.22
C ASN A 15 4.06 -24.15 -27.80
N LEU A 16 3.46 -24.07 -26.61
CA LEU A 16 2.54 -25.07 -26.10
C LEU A 16 1.12 -24.71 -26.50
N LEU A 17 0.43 -25.65 -27.16
CA LEU A 17 -0.97 -25.46 -27.51
C LEU A 17 -1.86 -25.85 -26.33
N ILE A 18 -2.76 -24.95 -25.96
CA ILE A 18 -3.77 -25.19 -24.93
C ILE A 18 -5.15 -25.02 -25.55
N VAL A 19 -6.04 -25.98 -25.27
CA VAL A 19 -7.43 -25.96 -25.68
C VAL A 19 -8.30 -26.06 -24.43
N GLU A 20 -9.24 -25.15 -24.30
CA GLU A 20 -10.22 -25.18 -23.21
C GLU A 20 -11.33 -26.19 -23.50
N TYR A 21 -11.54 -27.15 -22.60
CA TYR A 21 -12.60 -28.14 -22.72
C TYR A 21 -13.22 -28.41 -21.35
N ASN A 22 -14.55 -28.29 -21.25
CA ASN A 22 -15.32 -28.43 -20.00
C ASN A 22 -14.76 -27.59 -18.83
N GLY A 23 -14.39 -26.33 -19.10
CA GLY A 23 -13.86 -25.39 -18.11
C GLY A 23 -12.46 -25.74 -17.59
N GLN A 24 -11.73 -26.62 -18.28
CA GLN A 24 -10.37 -27.01 -17.91
C GLN A 24 -9.43 -26.92 -19.11
N PRO A 25 -8.15 -26.55 -18.89
CA PRO A 25 -7.16 -26.50 -19.96
C PRO A 25 -6.61 -27.90 -20.28
N TYR A 26 -6.59 -28.25 -21.56
CA TYR A 26 -6.00 -29.45 -22.11
C TYR A 26 -4.91 -29.12 -23.12
N THR A 27 -3.98 -30.05 -23.34
CA THR A 27 -2.95 -29.91 -24.37
C THR A 27 -2.88 -31.17 -25.25
N PRO A 28 -2.78 -31.05 -26.57
CA PRO A 28 -2.61 -32.21 -27.45
C PRO A 28 -1.23 -32.83 -27.25
N MET A 29 -1.19 -34.12 -26.94
CA MET A 29 0.07 -34.76 -26.55
C MET A 29 0.98 -35.10 -27.73
N LYS A 30 0.41 -35.40 -28.90
CA LYS A 30 1.21 -35.84 -30.05
C LYS A 30 2.23 -34.78 -30.52
N PRO A 31 1.87 -33.51 -30.72
CA PRO A 31 2.85 -32.46 -31.06
C PRO A 31 3.99 -32.32 -30.05
N ILE A 32 3.70 -32.49 -28.75
CA ILE A 32 4.70 -32.42 -27.68
C ILE A 32 5.66 -33.60 -27.79
N VAL A 33 5.13 -34.82 -27.90
CA VAL A 33 5.90 -36.06 -28.02
C VAL A 33 6.81 -36.03 -29.26
N ASP A 34 6.25 -35.65 -30.41
CA ASP A 34 7.00 -35.54 -31.67
C ASP A 34 8.09 -34.44 -31.57
N GLY A 35 7.76 -33.29 -30.95
CA GLY A 35 8.69 -32.19 -30.70
C GLY A 35 9.88 -32.59 -29.83
N MET A 36 9.67 -33.51 -28.87
CA MET A 36 10.72 -34.06 -28.01
C MET A 36 11.57 -35.16 -28.69
N GLY A 37 11.19 -35.57 -29.90
CA GLY A 37 11.84 -36.67 -30.63
C GLY A 37 11.55 -38.05 -30.03
N LEU A 38 10.41 -38.20 -29.34
CA LEU A 38 9.97 -39.47 -28.77
C LEU A 38 9.01 -40.18 -29.73
N ASP A 39 8.95 -41.51 -29.65
CA ASP A 39 7.98 -42.28 -30.45
C ASP A 39 6.56 -42.14 -29.89
N TRP A 40 5.64 -41.63 -30.72
CA TRP A 40 4.23 -41.44 -30.36
C TRP A 40 3.55 -42.73 -29.93
N LYS A 41 3.75 -43.85 -30.65
CA LYS A 41 3.06 -45.11 -30.33
C LYS A 41 3.42 -45.59 -28.92
N SER A 42 4.70 -45.56 -28.59
CA SER A 42 5.22 -45.92 -27.26
C SER A 42 4.69 -45.00 -26.16
N GLN A 43 4.64 -43.69 -26.41
CA GLN A 43 4.13 -42.72 -25.43
C GLN A 43 2.62 -42.81 -25.27
N PHE A 44 1.88 -43.09 -26.34
CA PHE A 44 0.43 -43.26 -26.30
C PHE A 44 0.03 -44.43 -25.40
N VAL A 45 0.75 -45.56 -25.47
CA VAL A 45 0.52 -46.71 -24.56
C VAL A 45 0.74 -46.31 -23.10
N LYS A 46 1.81 -45.56 -22.80
CA LYS A 46 2.09 -45.06 -21.43
C LYS A 46 1.05 -44.06 -20.94
N LEU A 47 0.60 -43.19 -21.84
CA LEU A 47 -0.43 -42.20 -21.55
C LEU A 47 -1.76 -42.91 -21.22
N LYS A 48 -2.16 -43.87 -22.04
CA LYS A 48 -3.29 -44.77 -21.80
C LYS A 48 -3.16 -45.46 -20.44
N ASP A 49 -2.06 -46.16 -20.19
CA ASP A 49 -1.86 -46.90 -18.94
C ASP A 49 -2.02 -46.03 -17.68
N ARG A 50 -1.46 -44.81 -17.67
CA ARG A 50 -1.41 -43.97 -16.47
C ARG A 50 -2.53 -42.92 -16.37
N PHE A 51 -3.09 -42.50 -17.49
CA PHE A 51 -3.97 -41.32 -17.57
C PHE A 51 -5.30 -41.56 -18.31
N ASP A 52 -5.66 -42.81 -18.66
CA ASP A 52 -6.87 -43.14 -19.46
C ASP A 52 -8.12 -42.38 -18.99
N SER A 53 -8.38 -42.36 -17.67
CA SER A 53 -9.55 -41.71 -17.07
C SER A 53 -9.61 -40.18 -17.23
N THR A 54 -8.51 -39.56 -17.62
CA THR A 54 -8.40 -38.09 -17.74
C THR A 54 -8.11 -37.61 -19.15
N MET A 55 -7.75 -38.53 -20.05
CA MET A 55 -7.49 -38.21 -21.45
C MET A 55 -8.81 -38.05 -22.20
N VAL A 56 -8.82 -37.11 -23.14
CA VAL A 56 -9.99 -36.82 -23.97
C VAL A 56 -9.58 -36.60 -25.41
N GLU A 57 -10.43 -37.03 -26.34
CA GLU A 57 -10.29 -36.72 -27.75
C GLU A 57 -10.98 -35.40 -28.03
N ILE A 58 -10.21 -34.40 -28.46
CA ILE A 58 -10.72 -33.06 -28.76
C ILE A 58 -10.37 -32.73 -30.21
N THR A 59 -11.35 -32.22 -30.96
CA THR A 59 -11.10 -31.66 -32.29
C THR A 59 -10.36 -30.34 -32.14
N THR A 60 -9.13 -30.29 -32.64
CA THR A 60 -8.25 -29.11 -32.53
C THR A 60 -7.70 -28.72 -33.89
N VAL A 61 -7.42 -27.43 -34.08
CA VAL A 61 -6.76 -26.96 -35.30
C VAL A 61 -5.28 -27.28 -35.18
N ALA A 62 -4.81 -28.21 -36.01
CA ALA A 62 -3.42 -28.58 -36.10
C ALA A 62 -2.56 -27.45 -36.70
N ASN A 63 -1.24 -27.56 -36.61
CA ASN A 63 -0.30 -26.57 -37.14
C ASN A 63 -0.44 -26.29 -38.65
N ASP A 64 -1.09 -27.19 -39.41
CA ASP A 64 -1.37 -27.03 -40.84
C ASP A 64 -2.75 -26.40 -41.12
N GLY A 65 -3.42 -25.85 -40.10
CA GLY A 65 -4.73 -25.19 -40.21
C GLY A 65 -5.90 -26.15 -40.37
N LYS A 66 -5.68 -27.47 -40.32
CA LYS A 66 -6.74 -28.48 -40.45
C LYS A 66 -7.23 -28.95 -39.09
N GLU A 67 -8.55 -29.12 -38.96
CA GLU A 67 -9.16 -29.74 -37.80
C GLU A 67 -8.81 -31.24 -37.76
N ARG A 68 -8.27 -31.69 -36.63
CA ARG A 68 -8.04 -33.11 -36.36
C ARG A 68 -8.47 -33.46 -34.96
N LEU A 69 -9.01 -34.66 -34.81
CA LEU A 69 -9.24 -35.27 -33.52
C LEU A 69 -7.88 -35.61 -32.90
N MET A 70 -7.56 -34.99 -31.75
CA MET A 70 -6.30 -35.18 -31.06
C MET A 70 -6.53 -35.69 -29.64
N ILE A 71 -5.66 -36.61 -29.24
CA ILE A 71 -5.57 -37.09 -27.86
C ILE A 71 -4.97 -35.98 -27.01
N CYS A 72 -5.76 -35.49 -26.07
CA CYS A 72 -5.41 -34.39 -25.20
C CYS A 72 -5.33 -34.82 -23.73
N LEU A 73 -4.37 -34.25 -23.01
CA LEU A 73 -4.15 -34.47 -21.58
C LEU A 73 -4.47 -33.16 -20.83
N PRO A 74 -5.13 -33.20 -19.66
CA PRO A 74 -5.30 -32.02 -18.84
C PRO A 74 -3.92 -31.44 -18.46
N VAL A 75 -3.73 -30.13 -18.58
CA VAL A 75 -2.42 -29.49 -18.34
C VAL A 75 -1.89 -29.79 -16.93
N ARG A 76 -2.76 -29.91 -15.92
CA ARG A 76 -2.40 -30.29 -14.54
C ARG A 76 -1.73 -31.68 -14.41
N LYS A 77 -1.86 -32.56 -15.42
CA LYS A 77 -1.23 -33.89 -15.46
C LYS A 77 0.04 -33.91 -16.31
N LEU A 78 0.35 -32.82 -17.03
CA LEU A 78 1.49 -32.75 -17.94
C LEU A 78 2.83 -32.93 -17.20
N ALA A 79 3.00 -32.29 -16.05
CA ALA A 79 4.20 -32.45 -15.22
C ALA A 79 4.42 -33.92 -14.84
N ALA A 80 3.36 -34.62 -14.39
CA ALA A 80 3.44 -36.04 -14.02
C ALA A 80 3.85 -36.95 -15.19
N TRP A 81 3.38 -36.65 -16.41
CA TRP A 81 3.84 -37.34 -17.61
C TRP A 81 5.32 -37.02 -17.89
N LEU A 82 5.72 -35.75 -17.80
CA LEU A 82 7.09 -35.36 -18.09
C LEU A 82 8.11 -35.96 -17.11
N TYR A 83 7.78 -36.13 -15.82
CA TYR A 83 8.64 -36.86 -14.87
C TYR A 83 8.86 -38.33 -15.25
N SER A 84 7.98 -38.93 -16.07
CA SER A 84 8.19 -40.30 -16.57
C SER A 84 9.19 -40.36 -17.74
N ILE A 85 9.63 -39.22 -18.25
CA ILE A 85 10.59 -39.11 -19.35
C ILE A 85 12.00 -38.98 -18.77
N HIS A 86 12.85 -39.96 -19.07
CA HIS A 86 14.27 -39.85 -18.78
C HIS A 86 14.94 -38.94 -19.82
N ALA A 87 15.70 -37.92 -19.36
CA ALA A 87 16.39 -36.98 -20.23
C ALA A 87 17.31 -37.68 -21.27
N ASN A 88 17.94 -38.80 -20.92
CA ASN A 88 18.77 -39.56 -21.86
C ASN A 88 18.01 -40.15 -23.06
N LYS A 89 16.68 -40.21 -22.99
CA LYS A 89 15.79 -40.74 -24.05
C LYS A 89 15.20 -39.66 -24.95
N VAL A 90 15.48 -38.37 -24.69
CA VAL A 90 15.11 -37.27 -25.59
C VAL A 90 16.30 -36.84 -26.45
N LYS A 91 16.04 -36.05 -27.50
CA LYS A 91 17.09 -35.44 -28.33
C LYS A 91 18.09 -34.68 -27.47
N ALA A 92 19.39 -34.77 -27.81
CA ALA A 92 20.47 -34.19 -27.02
C ALA A 92 20.26 -32.70 -26.73
N GLU A 93 19.84 -31.93 -27.74
CA GLU A 93 19.54 -30.49 -27.66
C GLU A 93 18.36 -30.12 -26.74
N LEU A 94 17.53 -31.09 -26.34
CA LEU A 94 16.35 -30.88 -25.49
C LEU A 94 16.56 -31.37 -24.05
N ARG A 95 17.64 -32.09 -23.76
CA ARG A 95 17.88 -32.69 -22.44
C ARG A 95 17.89 -31.66 -21.33
N ASP A 96 18.66 -30.59 -21.51
CA ASP A 96 18.80 -29.52 -20.52
C ASP A 96 17.47 -28.80 -20.28
N LYS A 97 16.66 -28.62 -21.34
CA LYS A 97 15.32 -28.02 -21.21
C LYS A 97 14.37 -28.91 -20.41
N VAL A 98 14.39 -30.22 -20.64
CA VAL A 98 13.56 -31.17 -19.87
C VAL A 98 13.95 -31.17 -18.41
N ILE A 99 15.24 -31.22 -18.10
CA ILE A 99 15.76 -31.18 -16.72
C ILE A 99 15.39 -29.85 -16.05
N THR A 100 15.59 -28.72 -16.76
CA THR A 100 15.24 -27.39 -16.26
C THR A 100 13.78 -27.34 -15.85
N TYR A 101 12.87 -27.79 -16.71
CA TYR A 101 11.45 -27.74 -16.37
C TYR A 101 11.04 -28.75 -15.28
N GLN A 102 11.68 -29.91 -15.18
CA GLN A 102 11.47 -30.82 -14.05
C GLN A 102 11.86 -30.14 -12.72
N ASN A 103 13.02 -29.47 -12.68
CA ASN A 103 13.45 -28.71 -11.51
C ASN A 103 12.51 -27.53 -11.20
N GLU A 104 12.02 -26.81 -12.22
CA GLU A 104 11.02 -25.74 -12.02
C GLU A 104 9.72 -26.27 -11.38
N CYS A 105 9.28 -27.46 -11.78
CA CYS A 105 8.13 -28.12 -11.15
C CYS A 105 8.40 -28.48 -9.69
N ASP A 106 9.60 -28.99 -9.39
CA ASP A 106 10.04 -29.31 -8.02
C ASP A 106 10.05 -28.05 -7.15
N ASP A 107 10.63 -26.96 -7.66
CA ASP A 107 10.72 -25.67 -6.96
C ASP A 107 9.33 -25.08 -6.69
N VAL A 108 8.42 -25.14 -7.66
CA VAL A 108 7.04 -24.67 -7.51
C VAL A 108 6.29 -25.46 -6.43
N LEU A 109 6.45 -26.78 -6.41
CA LEU A 109 5.84 -27.64 -5.38
C LEU A 109 6.45 -27.39 -4.01
N TRP A 110 7.78 -27.27 -3.93
CA TRP A 110 8.50 -26.97 -2.70
C TRP A 110 8.08 -25.62 -2.10
N ASP A 111 8.04 -24.57 -2.91
CA ASP A 111 7.61 -23.24 -2.48
C ASP A 111 6.17 -23.27 -1.97
N TYR A 112 5.27 -23.94 -2.69
CA TYR A 112 3.88 -24.05 -2.27
C TYR A 112 3.77 -24.74 -0.89
N TRP A 113 4.46 -25.86 -0.68
CA TRP A 113 4.41 -26.58 0.60
C TRP A 113 5.11 -25.87 1.74
N THR A 114 6.22 -25.17 1.49
CA THR A 114 7.02 -24.55 2.56
C THR A 114 6.61 -23.11 2.87
N ARG A 115 6.02 -22.40 1.90
CA ARG A 115 5.72 -20.95 2.00
C ARG A 115 4.26 -20.62 1.74
N GLY A 116 3.43 -21.58 1.30
CA GLY A 116 2.03 -21.37 0.95
C GLY A 116 1.79 -20.58 -0.34
N GLN A 117 2.86 -20.16 -1.05
CA GLN A 117 2.83 -19.40 -2.30
C GLN A 117 4.07 -19.75 -3.14
N THR A 118 3.97 -19.69 -4.46
CA THR A 118 5.09 -19.99 -5.38
C THR A 118 6.01 -18.77 -5.55
N SER A 119 7.32 -18.96 -5.79
CA SER A 119 8.25 -17.84 -6.01
C SER A 119 7.84 -16.95 -7.19
N ASN A 120 7.24 -17.51 -8.25
CA ASN A 120 6.69 -16.73 -9.36
C ASN A 120 5.53 -15.82 -8.93
N GLN A 121 4.73 -16.22 -7.93
CA GLN A 121 3.70 -15.36 -7.33
C GLN A 121 4.35 -14.11 -6.71
N LYS A 122 5.46 -14.26 -5.95
CA LYS A 122 6.21 -13.12 -5.40
C LYS A 122 6.79 -12.19 -6.47
N TYR A 123 7.31 -12.74 -7.58
CA TYR A 123 7.81 -11.92 -8.70
C TYR A 123 6.69 -11.16 -9.44
N LEU A 124 5.47 -11.70 -9.47
CA LEU A 124 4.31 -10.99 -9.99
C LEU A 124 3.81 -9.94 -8.99
N ASP A 125 3.69 -10.30 -7.71
CA ASP A 125 3.19 -9.40 -6.66
C ASP A 125 4.15 -8.22 -6.39
N THR A 126 5.45 -8.39 -6.60
CA THR A 126 6.45 -7.29 -6.54
C THR A 126 6.29 -6.27 -7.68
N ARG A 127 5.56 -6.59 -8.76
CA ARG A 127 5.31 -5.69 -9.89
C ARG A 127 3.85 -5.24 -10.01
N ILE A 128 2.94 -5.90 -9.29
CA ILE A 128 1.51 -5.64 -9.33
C ILE A 128 1.14 -4.64 -8.23
N LYS A 129 0.45 -3.56 -8.61
CA LYS A 129 -0.14 -2.62 -7.67
C LYS A 129 -1.33 -3.26 -6.94
N ILE A 130 -1.61 -2.76 -5.75
CA ILE A 130 -2.79 -3.18 -4.99
C ILE A 130 -4.09 -3.05 -5.82
N ASN A 131 -4.99 -4.00 -5.64
CA ASN A 131 -6.27 -4.01 -6.37
C ASN A 131 -7.33 -3.09 -5.72
N ASN A 132 -8.48 -2.90 -6.38
CA ASN A 132 -9.55 -2.01 -5.89
C ASN A 132 -10.08 -2.38 -4.50
N ARG A 133 -10.09 -3.68 -4.15
CA ARG A 133 -10.51 -4.14 -2.82
C ARG A 133 -9.53 -3.69 -1.75
N GLN A 134 -8.24 -3.89 -2.00
CA GLN A 134 -7.16 -3.45 -1.11
C GLN A 134 -7.13 -1.91 -0.97
N ILE A 135 -7.33 -1.18 -2.07
CA ILE A 135 -7.46 0.29 -2.06
C ILE A 135 -8.62 0.74 -1.16
N ALA A 136 -9.77 0.07 -1.26
CA ALA A 136 -10.93 0.38 -0.44
C ALA A 136 -10.68 0.09 1.05
N GLU A 137 -9.94 -0.98 1.35
CA GLU A 137 -9.57 -1.36 2.72
C GLU A 137 -8.64 -0.32 3.37
N LEU A 138 -7.56 0.09 2.69
CA LEU A 138 -6.68 1.15 3.19
C LEU A 138 -7.46 2.45 3.43
N LYS A 139 -8.39 2.77 2.53
CA LYS A 139 -9.25 3.95 2.67
C LYS A 139 -10.17 3.84 3.89
N ALA A 140 -10.79 2.68 4.11
CA ALA A 140 -11.67 2.44 5.24
C ALA A 140 -10.93 2.56 6.59
N ILE A 141 -9.67 2.10 6.67
CA ILE A 141 -8.83 2.26 7.87
C ILE A 141 -8.61 3.75 8.15
N VAL A 142 -8.19 4.51 7.14
CA VAL A 142 -7.95 5.96 7.30
C VAL A 142 -9.23 6.70 7.66
N ASP A 143 -10.34 6.43 6.99
CA ASP A 143 -11.62 7.10 7.26
C ASP A 143 -12.14 6.78 8.68
N ARG A 144 -11.96 5.54 9.16
CA ARG A 144 -12.28 5.16 10.53
C ARG A 144 -11.39 5.87 11.55
N ARG A 145 -10.06 5.88 11.34
CA ARG A 145 -9.11 6.46 12.30
C ARG A 145 -9.07 7.99 12.28
N CYS A 146 -9.45 8.63 11.17
CA CYS A 146 -9.47 10.08 11.10
C CYS A 146 -10.72 10.67 11.74
N GLU A 147 -11.78 9.89 11.98
CA GLU A 147 -13.02 10.35 12.66
C GLU A 147 -13.59 11.61 12.01
N GLY A 148 -13.50 11.73 10.68
CA GLY A 148 -13.91 12.91 9.92
C GLY A 148 -12.92 14.09 9.93
N SER A 149 -11.84 14.06 10.71
CA SER A 149 -10.80 15.10 10.73
C SER A 149 -9.98 15.10 9.44
N VAL A 150 -10.10 16.18 8.67
CA VAL A 150 -9.30 16.41 7.45
C VAL A 150 -7.81 16.49 7.77
N LYS A 151 -7.42 17.05 8.93
CA LYS A 151 -6.02 17.16 9.35
C LYS A 151 -5.41 15.77 9.62
N LYS A 152 -6.10 14.94 10.42
CA LYS A 152 -5.66 13.55 10.68
C LYS A 152 -5.54 12.77 9.38
N ARG A 153 -6.54 12.87 8.49
CA ARG A 153 -6.52 12.19 7.18
C ARG A 153 -5.31 12.60 6.34
N THR A 154 -5.03 13.90 6.23
CA THR A 154 -3.89 14.42 5.48
C THR A 154 -2.57 13.97 6.08
N GLU A 155 -2.43 14.00 7.42
CA GLU A 155 -1.24 13.51 8.12
C GLU A 155 -1.01 12.01 7.87
N MET A 156 -2.07 11.19 7.99
CA MET A 156 -2.00 9.75 7.76
C MET A 156 -1.50 9.44 6.35
N TRP A 157 -2.09 10.05 5.32
CA TRP A 157 -1.65 9.83 3.94
C TRP A 157 -0.27 10.37 3.66
N HIS A 158 0.07 11.55 4.18
CA HIS A 158 1.41 12.12 3.98
C HIS A 158 2.50 11.21 4.55
N ARG A 159 2.33 10.76 5.80
CA ARG A 159 3.28 9.86 6.47
C ARG A 159 3.32 8.48 5.81
N HIS A 160 2.18 7.97 5.35
CA HIS A 160 2.11 6.72 4.59
C HIS A 160 2.91 6.82 3.29
N HIS A 161 2.64 7.83 2.47
CA HIS A 161 3.35 8.08 1.21
C HIS A 161 4.86 8.21 1.42
N GLN A 162 5.28 8.90 2.47
CA GLN A 162 6.68 9.04 2.85
C GLN A 162 7.31 7.70 3.27
N HIS A 163 6.60 6.90 4.08
CA HIS A 163 7.09 5.61 4.58
C HIS A 163 7.28 4.59 3.44
N PHE A 164 6.29 4.47 2.55
CA PHE A 164 6.31 3.53 1.43
C PHE A 164 6.96 4.10 0.16
N LYS A 165 7.39 5.37 0.18
CA LYS A 165 7.99 6.08 -0.96
C LYS A 165 7.13 6.03 -2.23
N VAL A 166 5.83 6.25 -2.05
CA VAL A 166 4.84 6.28 -3.15
C VAL A 166 4.22 7.66 -3.28
N SER A 167 3.93 8.08 -4.51
CA SER A 167 3.23 9.35 -4.76
C SER A 167 1.75 9.30 -4.34
N SER A 168 1.17 8.09 -4.37
CA SER A 168 -0.20 7.82 -4.00
C SER A 168 -0.29 6.42 -3.40
N TYR A 169 -1.13 6.25 -2.39
CA TYR A 169 -1.43 4.93 -1.81
C TYR A 169 -1.95 3.93 -2.85
N LYS A 170 -2.54 4.39 -3.97
CA LYS A 170 -2.96 3.54 -5.09
C LYS A 170 -1.79 2.94 -5.89
N ASP A 171 -0.61 3.53 -5.77
CA ASP A 171 0.61 3.07 -6.43
C ASP A 171 1.38 2.04 -5.58
N LEU A 172 0.85 1.68 -4.40
CA LEU A 172 1.44 0.69 -3.52
C LEU A 172 1.50 -0.68 -4.21
N LEU A 173 2.64 -1.36 -4.10
CA LEU A 173 2.80 -2.73 -4.56
C LEU A 173 2.08 -3.71 -3.63
N ALA A 174 1.50 -4.78 -4.20
CA ALA A 174 0.73 -5.75 -3.45
C ALA A 174 1.50 -6.39 -2.29
N ILE A 175 2.83 -6.55 -2.44
CA ILE A 175 3.72 -7.05 -1.38
C ILE A 175 3.71 -6.20 -0.10
N HIS A 176 3.47 -4.89 -0.21
CA HIS A 176 3.49 -3.97 0.92
C HIS A 176 2.11 -3.75 1.52
N PHE A 177 1.08 -4.45 1.03
CA PHE A 177 -0.29 -4.24 1.48
C PHE A 177 -0.45 -4.49 2.98
N ASN A 178 0.08 -5.61 3.50
CA ASN A 178 -0.08 -5.96 4.90
C ASN A 178 0.73 -5.03 5.84
N ASP A 179 1.91 -4.61 5.39
CA ASP A 179 2.73 -3.62 6.09
C ASP A 179 2.03 -2.26 6.13
N SER A 180 1.37 -1.88 5.03
CA SER A 180 0.57 -0.65 4.92
C SER A 180 -0.64 -0.67 5.85
N VAL A 181 -1.35 -1.78 5.95
CA VAL A 181 -2.44 -1.96 6.93
C VAL A 181 -1.89 -1.78 8.34
N THR A 182 -0.82 -2.49 8.69
CA THR A 182 -0.20 -2.43 10.02
C THR A 182 0.27 -1.01 10.36
N PHE A 183 0.92 -0.33 9.43
CA PHE A 183 1.37 1.05 9.59
C PHE A 183 0.20 1.99 9.87
N LEU A 184 -0.86 1.92 9.05
CA LEU A 184 -2.03 2.78 9.19
C LEU A 184 -2.83 2.49 10.46
N GLU A 185 -2.82 1.27 10.97
CA GLU A 185 -3.48 0.92 12.24
C GLU A 185 -2.70 1.38 13.46
N THR A 186 -1.37 1.26 13.42
CA THR A 186 -0.51 1.45 14.60
C THR A 186 0.11 2.83 14.71
N MET A 187 0.13 3.61 13.63
CA MET A 187 0.72 4.95 13.67
C MET A 187 0.07 5.81 14.75
N LYS A 188 0.89 6.44 15.59
CA LYS A 188 0.41 7.37 16.61
C LYS A 188 -0.08 8.65 15.94
N LEU A 189 -1.33 9.00 16.23
CA LEU A 189 -1.94 10.28 15.91
C LEU A 189 -2.13 11.04 17.21
N ARG A 190 -1.96 12.35 17.18
CA ARG A 190 -2.25 13.19 18.34
C ARG A 190 -3.72 13.10 18.70
N SER A 191 -4.00 13.00 19.98
CA SER A 191 -5.36 13.12 20.52
C SER A 191 -5.87 14.55 20.34
N LEU A 192 -7.20 14.72 20.39
CA LEU A 192 -7.82 16.05 20.37
C LEU A 192 -7.35 16.91 21.55
N GLU A 193 -7.16 16.28 22.71
CA GLU A 193 -6.65 16.92 23.92
C GLU A 193 -5.20 17.40 23.77
N GLU A 194 -4.30 16.56 23.22
CA GLU A 194 -2.91 16.97 22.96
C GLU A 194 -2.84 18.13 21.95
N GLU A 195 -3.70 18.13 20.92
CA GLU A 195 -3.79 19.25 19.97
C GLU A 195 -4.30 20.53 20.64
N ALA A 196 -5.28 20.42 21.55
CA ALA A 196 -5.79 21.54 22.33
C ALA A 196 -4.73 22.10 23.28
N ASN A 197 -3.99 21.23 23.98
CA ASN A 197 -2.94 21.60 24.92
C ASN A 197 -1.78 22.35 24.24
N ILE A 198 -1.28 21.84 23.10
CA ILE A 198 -0.23 22.51 22.32
C ILE A 198 -0.70 23.89 21.83
N ARG A 199 -1.96 23.96 21.40
CA ARG A 199 -2.57 25.21 20.95
C ARG A 199 -2.68 26.22 22.10
N ASN A 200 -3.19 25.82 23.25
CA ASN A 200 -3.32 26.68 24.42
C ASN A 200 -1.94 27.21 24.87
N LEU A 201 -0.93 26.35 24.88
CA LEU A 201 0.45 26.77 25.15
C LEU A 201 0.94 27.83 24.14
N ALA A 202 0.69 27.61 22.84
CA ALA A 202 1.04 28.57 21.81
C ALA A 202 0.30 29.91 21.98
N LEU A 203 -0.97 29.89 22.37
CA LEU A 203 -1.73 31.11 22.68
C LEU A 203 -1.05 31.92 23.80
N HIS A 204 -0.69 31.25 24.90
CA HIS A 204 0.00 31.90 26.03
C HIS A 204 1.36 32.48 25.64
N MET A 205 2.13 31.79 24.81
CA MET A 205 3.43 32.30 24.35
C MET A 205 3.32 33.59 23.54
N VAL A 206 2.29 33.71 22.68
CA VAL A 206 2.04 34.96 21.95
C VAL A 206 1.61 36.07 22.89
N TRP A 207 0.73 35.76 23.86
CA TRP A 207 0.25 36.70 24.86
C TRP A 207 1.39 37.27 25.72
N LEU A 208 2.24 36.39 26.27
CA LEU A 208 3.39 36.76 27.09
C LEU A 208 4.43 37.59 26.31
N ASN A 209 4.67 37.25 25.04
CA ASN A 209 5.59 38.03 24.21
C ASN A 209 5.05 39.44 23.89
N GLN A 210 3.73 39.61 23.71
CA GLN A 210 3.15 40.94 23.53
C GLN A 210 3.25 41.76 24.82
N TRP A 211 2.87 41.18 25.96
CA TRP A 211 3.08 41.82 27.26
C TRP A 211 4.55 42.25 27.44
N TRP A 212 5.49 41.35 27.13
CA TRP A 212 6.92 41.67 27.23
C TRP A 212 7.38 42.77 26.28
N SER A 213 6.74 42.93 25.13
CA SER A 213 7.06 44.01 24.19
C SER A 213 6.74 45.40 24.77
N GLU A 214 5.77 45.48 25.67
CA GLU A 214 5.38 46.72 26.34
C GLU A 214 6.17 46.94 27.64
N PHE A 215 6.28 45.90 28.47
CA PHE A 215 6.84 46.03 29.83
C PHE A 215 8.30 45.58 29.95
N GLY A 216 8.87 44.95 28.92
CA GLY A 216 10.21 44.35 28.98
C GLY A 216 11.34 45.37 29.21
N ILE A 217 11.21 46.59 28.70
CA ILE A 217 12.20 47.67 28.93
C ILE A 217 12.23 48.06 30.42
N ALA A 218 11.06 48.20 31.06
CA ALA A 218 10.99 48.50 32.49
C ALA A 218 11.62 47.37 33.32
N MET A 219 11.33 46.10 32.96
CA MET A 219 11.95 44.93 33.60
C MET A 219 13.47 44.87 33.39
N GLN A 220 13.95 45.31 32.22
CA GLN A 220 15.39 45.42 31.93
C GLN A 220 16.07 46.46 32.80
N GLN A 221 15.44 47.61 33.06
CA GLN A 221 15.98 48.63 33.95
C GLN A 221 16.10 48.14 35.40
N LEU A 222 15.15 47.28 35.84
CA LEU A 222 15.18 46.69 37.18
C LEU A 222 16.31 45.64 37.34
N ASN A 223 16.45 44.73 36.37
CA ASN A 223 17.50 43.72 36.39
C ASN A 223 17.90 43.29 34.97
N PRO A 224 18.98 43.88 34.41
CA PRO A 224 19.41 43.60 33.04
C PRO A 224 19.81 42.14 32.82
N LYS A 225 20.45 41.51 33.81
CA LYS A 225 20.96 40.13 33.70
C LYS A 225 19.82 39.11 33.63
N MET A 226 18.78 39.31 34.43
CA MET A 226 17.56 38.49 34.38
C MET A 226 16.77 38.74 33.08
N SER A 227 16.62 40.02 32.70
CA SER A 227 15.79 40.42 31.56
C SER A 227 16.28 39.84 30.24
N TYR A 228 17.60 39.73 30.03
CA TYR A 228 18.15 39.12 28.82
C TYR A 228 17.68 37.67 28.63
N GLY A 229 17.71 36.85 29.69
CA GLY A 229 17.24 35.45 29.61
C GLY A 229 15.73 35.34 29.37
N ILE A 230 14.93 36.19 30.02
CA ILE A 230 13.47 36.21 29.83
C ILE A 230 13.11 36.66 28.40
N HIS A 231 13.82 37.67 27.88
CA HIS A 231 13.62 38.18 26.53
C HIS A 231 13.75 37.07 25.48
N ASP A 232 14.81 36.27 25.59
CA ASP A 232 15.07 35.19 24.64
C ASP A 232 13.96 34.13 24.68
N HIS A 233 13.52 33.70 25.86
CA HIS A 233 12.42 32.73 25.99
C HIS A 233 11.10 33.23 25.41
N PHE A 234 10.75 34.51 25.63
CA PHE A 234 9.49 35.06 25.10
C PHE A 234 9.55 35.29 23.59
N LYS A 235 10.67 35.77 23.04
CA LYS A 235 10.82 35.93 21.58
C LYS A 235 10.86 34.57 20.88
N SER A 236 11.69 33.65 21.35
CA SER A 236 11.82 32.32 20.76
C SER A 236 10.52 31.51 20.91
N GLY A 237 9.89 31.54 22.08
CA GLY A 237 8.62 30.83 22.28
C GLY A 237 7.46 31.38 21.44
N ALA A 238 7.40 32.70 21.21
CA ALA A 238 6.39 33.26 20.31
C ALA A 238 6.65 32.92 18.83
N TYR A 239 7.92 32.79 18.44
CA TYR A 239 8.28 32.29 17.12
C TYR A 239 7.80 30.84 16.93
N GLU A 240 8.07 29.95 17.88
CA GLU A 240 7.57 28.56 17.84
C GLU A 240 6.03 28.50 17.84
N ALA A 241 5.38 29.35 18.64
CA ALA A 241 3.92 29.46 18.65
C ALA A 241 3.35 29.85 17.29
N ARG A 242 4.01 30.75 16.55
CA ARG A 242 3.62 31.12 15.19
C ARG A 242 3.68 29.92 14.24
N LEU A 243 4.73 29.11 14.31
CA LEU A 243 4.87 27.90 13.49
C LEU A 243 3.75 26.88 13.78
N LEU A 244 3.38 26.72 15.05
CA LEU A 244 2.32 25.80 15.48
C LEU A 244 0.91 26.28 15.11
N LEU A 245 0.64 27.58 15.26
CA LEU A 245 -0.68 28.17 14.98
C LEU A 245 -0.92 28.40 13.48
N GLY A 246 0.15 28.65 12.73
CA GLY A 246 0.12 29.09 11.34
C GLY A 246 -0.17 30.59 11.22
N GLU A 247 0.26 31.19 10.10
CA GLU A 247 0.26 32.64 9.85
C GLU A 247 -1.08 33.33 10.14
N ARG A 248 -2.18 32.76 9.65
CA ARG A 248 -3.51 33.35 9.79
C ARG A 248 -3.95 33.41 11.25
N ASN A 249 -3.80 32.30 11.99
CA ASN A 249 -4.26 32.25 13.37
C ASN A 249 -3.37 33.11 14.28
N TYR A 250 -2.06 33.06 14.05
CA TYR A 250 -1.10 33.91 14.74
C TYR A 250 -1.45 35.39 14.56
N SER A 251 -1.77 35.82 13.33
CA SER A 251 -2.07 37.23 13.03
C SER A 251 -3.29 37.76 13.78
N SER A 252 -4.39 36.99 13.84
CA SER A 252 -5.58 37.40 14.60
C SER A 252 -5.28 37.50 16.09
N LEU A 253 -4.55 36.54 16.67
CA LEU A 253 -4.19 36.56 18.07
C LEU A 253 -3.25 37.72 18.41
N PHE A 254 -2.24 37.92 17.57
CA PHE A 254 -1.29 39.03 17.70
C PHE A 254 -2.01 40.37 17.69
N GLN A 255 -3.00 40.55 16.81
CA GLN A 255 -3.80 41.76 16.76
C GLN A 255 -4.56 42.02 18.07
N ILE A 256 -5.22 40.99 18.66
CA ILE A 256 -5.90 41.16 19.96
C ILE A 256 -4.90 41.60 21.02
N ALA A 257 -3.78 40.87 21.12
CA ALA A 257 -2.79 41.10 22.15
C ALA A 257 -2.12 42.47 22.02
N GLN A 258 -1.92 42.96 20.79
CA GLN A 258 -1.38 44.30 20.51
C GLN A 258 -2.36 45.42 20.88
N THR A 259 -3.67 45.19 20.80
CA THR A 259 -4.69 46.20 21.13
C THR A 259 -5.26 46.05 22.54
N HIS A 260 -4.75 45.11 23.32
CA HIS A 260 -5.25 44.84 24.66
C HIS A 260 -4.77 45.91 25.65
N ASP A 261 -5.69 46.45 26.44
CA ASP A 261 -5.33 47.38 27.52
C ASP A 261 -4.89 46.60 28.77
N TRP A 262 -3.59 46.37 28.89
CA TRP A 262 -2.98 45.62 29.99
C TRP A 262 -3.16 46.25 31.37
N GLN A 263 -3.57 47.52 31.47
CA GLN A 263 -3.70 48.22 32.75
C GLN A 263 -5.14 48.17 33.28
N ASN A 264 -6.13 48.27 32.39
CA ASN A 264 -7.52 48.45 32.78
C ASN A 264 -8.43 47.29 32.38
N GLU A 265 -7.96 46.38 31.53
CA GLU A 265 -8.76 45.28 31.01
C GLU A 265 -8.33 43.95 31.64
N ASN A 266 -9.29 43.22 32.23
CA ASN A 266 -9.07 41.84 32.66
C ASN A 266 -9.55 40.89 31.56
N LEU A 267 -8.62 40.18 30.91
CA LEU A 267 -8.92 39.19 29.89
C LEU A 267 -8.35 37.83 30.28
N ASP A 268 -9.20 36.98 30.82
CA ASP A 268 -8.85 35.57 31.06
C ASP A 268 -8.87 34.76 29.75
N LEU A 269 -8.48 33.49 29.83
CA LEU A 269 -8.41 32.61 28.66
C LEU A 269 -9.78 32.49 27.95
N GLN A 270 -10.87 32.47 28.71
CA GLN A 270 -12.22 32.36 28.17
C GLN A 270 -12.62 33.63 27.41
N GLY A 271 -12.30 34.81 27.95
CA GLY A 271 -12.47 36.10 27.29
C GLY A 271 -11.65 36.22 26.01
N LEU A 272 -10.39 35.77 26.04
CA LEU A 272 -9.51 35.76 24.87
C LEU A 272 -10.08 34.87 23.75
N MET A 273 -10.54 33.66 24.09
CA MET A 273 -11.20 32.77 23.14
C MET A 273 -12.46 33.39 22.54
N ASN A 274 -13.27 34.07 23.35
CA ASN A 274 -14.46 34.77 22.88
C ASN A 274 -14.14 35.88 21.86
N ARG A 275 -13.08 36.67 22.10
CA ARG A 275 -12.63 37.69 21.14
C ARG A 275 -12.11 37.10 19.83
N LEU A 276 -11.36 36.01 19.89
CA LEU A 276 -10.88 35.29 18.69
C LEU A 276 -12.04 34.79 17.83
N MET A 277 -13.07 34.22 18.45
CA MET A 277 -14.28 33.76 17.75
C MET A 277 -15.05 34.88 17.05
N ASN A 278 -15.14 36.04 17.70
CA ASN A 278 -15.83 37.20 17.12
C ASN A 278 -15.08 37.75 15.89
N MET A 279 -13.76 37.58 15.82
CA MET A 279 -12.97 38.04 14.68
C MET A 279 -12.89 37.05 13.52
N ASP A 280 -12.83 35.74 13.77
CA ASP A 280 -12.81 34.74 12.70
C ASP A 280 -13.61 33.49 13.11
N ARG A 281 -14.64 33.16 12.32
CA ARG A 281 -15.50 31.98 12.54
C ARG A 281 -14.75 30.66 12.50
N ASN A 282 -13.51 30.61 11.97
CA ASN A 282 -12.67 29.42 12.07
C ASN A 282 -12.24 29.11 13.51
N TYR A 283 -12.34 30.07 14.42
CA TYR A 283 -12.18 29.86 15.86
C TYR A 283 -13.40 29.19 16.53
N SER A 284 -14.54 29.04 15.83
CA SER A 284 -15.69 28.33 16.39
C SER A 284 -15.41 26.85 16.70
N ASN A 285 -14.48 26.23 15.96
CA ASN A 285 -13.95 24.89 16.25
C ASN A 285 -12.98 24.86 17.45
N PHE A 286 -12.61 26.01 18.03
CA PHE A 286 -11.71 26.07 19.18
C PHE A 286 -12.44 25.83 20.51
N LEU A 287 -13.74 26.14 20.61
CA LEU A 287 -14.54 25.79 21.80
C LEU A 287 -14.82 24.29 21.88
N SER A 288 -15.12 23.63 20.76
CA SER A 288 -15.45 22.20 20.73
C SER A 288 -14.28 21.29 21.12
N LEU A 289 -13.04 21.79 21.05
CA LEU A 289 -11.82 21.10 21.48
C LEU A 289 -11.44 21.37 22.94
N ASN A 290 -11.87 22.50 23.51
CA ASN A 290 -11.61 22.88 24.90
C ASN A 290 -12.76 22.49 25.86
N TYR A 291 -13.92 22.11 25.34
CA TYR A 291 -15.03 21.47 26.07
C TYR A 291 -15.11 19.99 25.71
N ILE A 292 -14.16 19.19 26.17
CA ILE A 292 -14.41 17.78 26.47
C ILE A 292 -14.67 17.74 27.98
N ASP A 293 -15.95 17.70 28.34
CA ASP A 293 -16.52 17.53 29.68
C ASP A 293 -16.10 18.52 30.78
N LYS A 294 -16.84 19.64 30.87
CA LYS A 294 -17.43 20.13 32.13
C LYS A 294 -18.76 20.83 31.87
#